data_AF-A0A7Z2JHX9-F1
#
_entry.id   AF-A0A7Z2JHX9-F1
#
_cell.length_a   1.000
_cell.length_b   1.000
_cell.length_c   1.000
_cell.angle_alpha   90.00
_cell.angle_beta   90.00
_cell.angle_gamma   90.00
#
_symmetry.space_group_name_H-M   'P 1'
#
loop_
_entity.id
_entity.type
_entity.pdbx_description
1 polymer ?
#
loop_
_entity_poly.entity_id
_entity_poly.type
_entity_poly.pdbx_seq_one_letter_code
_entity_poly.pdbx_strand_id
1 'polypeptide(L)'
;MNWILLGNDSRRYDVAQRRHRHHKRAFLSTERVSDCWAVRRAEIARYLSTRRFRVHSRCGWEVIRRIVCAANRKRFTGQIVLGIRHWDAFMTNMLDTEGDPVEQGFITNKGEFVDRHAAWCIAEEAGQIIRRVGGDDTNGGTLYSENLY
;
A
#
# COMPACT_ATOMS: atom_id res chain seq x y z
N MET A 1 44.32 31.49 10.74
CA MET A 1 43.41 32.57 11.19
C MET A 1 41.99 32.00 11.10
N ASN A 2 41.22 31.73 12.16
CA ASN A 2 40.84 32.40 13.40
C ASN A 2 39.78 33.52 13.26
N TRP A 3 38.73 33.35 14.09
CA TRP A 3 37.63 34.23 14.58
C TRP A 3 36.27 34.24 13.82
N ILE A 4 35.10 33.81 14.38
CA ILE A 4 34.26 34.30 15.54
C ILE A 4 33.34 35.49 15.11
N LEU A 5 32.03 35.69 15.43
CA LEU A 5 31.05 35.22 16.43
C LEU A 5 29.59 35.68 16.06
N LEU A 6 28.59 35.03 16.69
CA LEU A 6 27.32 35.55 17.26
C LEU A 6 26.14 36.07 16.40
N GLY A 7 24.94 35.60 16.78
CA GLY A 7 23.66 36.26 16.43
C GLY A 7 22.42 35.47 16.87
N ASN A 8 22.12 35.50 18.16
CA ASN A 8 20.96 34.90 18.82
C ASN A 8 19.72 35.82 18.62
N ASP A 9 18.58 35.33 18.09
CA ASP A 9 17.30 36.03 18.31
C ASP A 9 16.09 35.08 18.33
N SER A 10 15.86 34.56 19.53
CA SER A 10 14.60 34.00 20.01
C SER A 10 13.62 35.13 20.32
N ARG A 11 12.61 35.37 19.48
CA ARG A 11 11.37 36.09 19.86
C ARG A 11 10.34 36.08 18.73
N ARG A 12 9.28 35.28 18.89
CA ARG A 12 7.88 35.56 18.46
C ARG A 12 6.99 34.31 18.61
N TYR A 13 6.68 33.95 19.84
CA TYR A 13 5.46 33.21 20.15
C TYR A 13 5.07 33.57 21.57
N ASP A 14 4.09 34.47 21.74
CA ASP A 14 3.18 34.35 22.86
C ASP A 14 1.88 35.15 22.65
N VAL A 15 0.87 34.68 23.39
CA VAL A 15 -0.37 35.34 23.84
C VAL A 15 -1.60 35.25 22.92
N ALA A 16 -2.50 34.29 23.23
CA ALA A 16 -3.70 34.62 24.01
C ALA A 16 -4.59 33.39 24.24
N GLN A 17 -4.69 32.98 25.51
CA GLN A 17 -5.72 32.05 25.99
C GLN A 17 -7.04 32.79 26.35
N ARG A 18 -8.15 32.02 26.36
CA ARG A 18 -9.27 31.98 27.32
C ARG A 18 -10.68 32.49 26.91
N ARG A 19 -11.61 31.50 26.94
CA ARG A 19 -12.99 31.49 27.50
C ARG A 19 -14.08 32.16 26.62
N HIS A 20 -15.31 31.67 26.45
CA HIS A 20 -16.14 30.75 27.24
C HIS A 20 -17.41 30.32 26.45
N ARG A 21 -17.86 29.07 26.68
CA ARG A 21 -19.26 28.55 26.77
C ARG A 21 -20.12 28.22 25.54
N HIS A 22 -20.45 26.91 25.52
CA HIS A 22 -21.74 26.24 25.28
C HIS A 22 -22.44 26.37 23.93
N HIS A 23 -22.37 25.29 23.14
CA HIS A 23 -23.58 24.62 22.62
C HIS A 23 -23.40 23.10 22.69
N LYS A 24 -24.33 22.44 23.35
CA LYS A 24 -24.51 20.98 23.31
C LYS A 24 -24.96 20.60 21.91
N ARG A 25 -24.37 19.56 21.30
CA ARG A 25 -25.10 18.66 20.40
C ARG A 25 -24.46 17.28 20.40
N ALA A 26 -25.34 16.30 20.46
CA ALA A 26 -25.08 14.90 20.73
C ALA A 26 -24.43 14.17 19.55
N PHE A 27 -23.63 13.17 19.91
CA PHE A 27 -23.58 11.81 19.34
C PHE A 27 -24.12 11.63 17.92
N LEU A 28 -23.23 11.39 16.95
CA LEU A 28 -23.50 10.53 15.79
C LEU A 28 -22.26 9.70 15.44
N SER A 29 -22.60 8.49 15.02
CA SER A 29 -21.90 7.22 14.83
C SER A 29 -20.64 7.22 13.96
N THR A 30 -19.87 6.15 14.15
CA THR A 30 -18.73 5.61 13.40
C THR A 30 -19.01 5.25 11.93
N GLU A 31 -19.87 5.98 11.22
CA GLU A 31 -20.40 5.62 9.89
C GLU A 31 -19.80 6.43 8.73
N ARG A 32 -18.48 6.69 8.72
CA ARG A 32 -17.85 7.36 7.56
C ARG A 32 -16.70 6.62 6.88
N VAL A 33 -16.47 5.36 7.25
CA VAL A 33 -15.52 4.47 6.57
C VAL A 33 -16.24 3.47 5.64
N SER A 34 -17.56 3.37 5.70
CA SER A 34 -18.39 2.46 4.88
C SER A 34 -18.56 2.89 3.43
N ASP A 35 -18.44 4.19 3.14
CA ASP A 35 -18.95 4.73 1.87
C ASP A 35 -17.96 4.61 0.71
N CYS A 36 -16.68 4.35 1.01
CA CYS A 36 -15.69 3.99 -0.01
C CYS A 36 -15.95 2.58 -0.61
N TRP A 37 -16.62 1.71 0.16
CA TRP A 37 -16.88 0.31 -0.21
C TRP A 37 -18.10 0.11 -1.10
N ALA A 38 -19.09 1.02 -1.05
CA ALA A 38 -20.31 0.88 -1.84
C ALA A 38 -20.11 1.35 -3.29
N VAL A 39 -19.47 2.51 -3.47
CA VAL A 39 -19.26 3.12 -4.80
C VAL A 39 -18.27 2.29 -5.64
N ARG A 40 -17.23 1.75 -5.01
CA ARG A 40 -16.19 0.96 -5.70
C ARG A 40 -16.63 -0.46 -6.08
N ARG A 41 -17.59 -1.05 -5.33
CA ARG A 41 -18.19 -2.35 -5.69
C ARG A 41 -19.02 -2.29 -6.96
N ALA A 42 -19.77 -1.21 -7.19
CA ALA A 42 -20.56 -1.03 -8.41
C ALA A 42 -19.67 -0.89 -9.66
N GLU A 43 -18.55 -0.18 -9.53
CA GLU A 43 -17.63 0.07 -10.64
C GLU A 43 -16.81 -1.18 -11.00
N ILE A 44 -16.36 -1.94 -9.99
CA ILE A 44 -15.71 -3.24 -10.16
C ILE A 44 -16.69 -4.27 -10.75
N ALA A 45 -17.95 -4.31 -10.28
CA ALA A 45 -18.96 -5.22 -10.82
C ALA A 45 -19.24 -4.95 -12.32
N ARG A 46 -19.23 -3.68 -12.74
CA ARG A 46 -19.37 -3.28 -14.15
C ARG A 46 -18.14 -3.60 -14.99
N TYR A 47 -16.94 -3.48 -14.42
CA TYR A 47 -15.70 -3.90 -15.08
C TYR A 47 -15.63 -5.43 -15.25
N LEU A 48 -16.04 -6.19 -14.24
CA LEU A 48 -16.05 -7.65 -14.26
C LEU A 48 -17.18 -8.24 -15.10
N SER A 49 -18.30 -7.54 -15.29
CA SER A 49 -19.42 -8.02 -16.12
C SER A 49 -19.14 -7.98 -17.63
N THR A 50 -18.14 -7.21 -18.07
CA THR A 50 -17.84 -7.02 -19.50
C THR A 50 -16.72 -7.93 -20.03
N ARG A 51 -15.94 -8.58 -19.16
CA ARG A 51 -14.92 -9.57 -19.56
C ARG A 51 -15.41 -10.99 -19.33
N ARG A 52 -15.86 -11.61 -20.41
CA ARG A 52 -16.28 -13.01 -20.51
C ARG A 52 -15.07 -13.96 -20.44
N PHE A 53 -14.33 -13.96 -19.34
CA PHE A 53 -13.37 -15.03 -19.02
C PHE A 53 -14.01 -15.97 -18.00
N ARG A 54 -14.74 -16.96 -18.51
CA ARG A 54 -15.22 -18.09 -17.71
C ARG A 54 -14.03 -19.01 -17.43
N VAL A 55 -13.36 -18.80 -16.30
CA VAL A 55 -12.55 -19.86 -15.69
C VAL A 55 -13.48 -20.60 -14.74
N HIS A 56 -14.07 -21.70 -15.21
CA HIS A 56 -14.89 -22.57 -14.37
C HIS A 56 -13.97 -23.37 -13.45
N SER A 57 -13.85 -22.99 -12.18
CA SER A 57 -13.41 -23.92 -11.14
C SER A 57 -14.53 -24.96 -10.98
N ARG A 58 -14.24 -26.22 -11.33
CA ARG A 58 -15.20 -27.34 -11.30
C ARG A 58 -15.57 -27.80 -9.88
N CYS A 59 -15.12 -27.09 -8.85
CA CYS A 59 -15.51 -27.26 -7.46
C CYS A 59 -15.71 -25.85 -6.89
N GLY A 60 -16.81 -25.62 -6.17
CA GLY A 60 -17.29 -24.29 -5.75
C GLY A 60 -16.45 -23.56 -4.70
N TRP A 61 -15.14 -23.74 -4.70
CA TRP A 61 -14.21 -22.98 -3.88
C TRP A 61 -13.81 -21.72 -4.63
N GLU A 62 -14.22 -20.57 -4.11
CA GLU A 62 -13.71 -19.29 -4.58
C GLU A 62 -12.23 -19.21 -4.25
N VAL A 63 -11.39 -19.08 -5.28
CA VAL A 63 -9.95 -18.95 -5.10
C VAL A 63 -9.66 -17.54 -4.58
N ILE A 64 -9.43 -17.44 -3.26
CA ILE A 64 -9.01 -16.20 -2.61
C ILE A 64 -7.75 -15.70 -3.32
N ARG A 65 -7.70 -14.39 -3.59
CA ARG A 65 -6.53 -13.75 -4.21
C ARG A 65 -5.41 -13.74 -3.17
N ARG A 66 -4.20 -14.16 -3.57
CA ARG A 66 -3.04 -14.25 -2.66
C ARG A 66 -1.82 -13.62 -3.30
N ILE A 67 -0.95 -13.05 -2.48
CA ILE A 67 0.40 -12.65 -2.85
C ILE A 67 1.29 -13.89 -2.98
N VAL A 68 2.04 -13.98 -4.07
CA VAL A 68 2.90 -15.12 -4.41
C VAL A 68 4.37 -14.79 -4.22
N CYS A 69 4.84 -13.68 -4.79
CA CYS A 69 6.23 -13.27 -4.71
C CYS A 69 6.42 -11.76 -4.85
N ALA A 70 7.58 -11.27 -4.42
CA ALA A 70 7.99 -9.89 -4.62
C ALA A 70 8.31 -9.64 -6.10
N ALA A 71 8.05 -8.42 -6.56
CA ALA A 71 8.24 -8.05 -7.95
C ALA A 71 8.69 -6.60 -8.09
N ASN A 72 9.53 -6.38 -9.09
CA ASN A 72 10.01 -5.07 -9.50
C ASN A 72 9.59 -4.82 -10.95
N ARG A 73 8.83 -3.74 -11.18
CA ARG A 73 8.39 -3.33 -12.52
C ARG A 73 9.19 -2.13 -12.98
N LYS A 74 9.89 -2.29 -14.10
CA LYS A 74 10.53 -1.19 -14.82
C LYS A 74 9.46 -0.22 -15.36
N ARG A 75 9.58 1.08 -15.08
CA ARG A 75 8.53 2.06 -15.40
C ARG A 75 8.44 2.37 -16.89
N PHE A 76 9.56 2.36 -17.61
CA PHE A 76 9.54 2.68 -19.05
C PHE A 76 9.22 1.46 -19.90
N THR A 77 9.84 0.32 -19.61
CA THR A 77 9.64 -0.91 -20.40
C THR A 77 8.44 -1.75 -19.97
N GLY A 78 7.96 -1.58 -18.73
CA GLY A 78 6.93 -2.43 -18.14
C GLY A 78 7.40 -3.85 -17.80
N GLN A 79 8.68 -4.17 -18.01
CA GLN A 79 9.25 -5.48 -17.67
C GLN A 79 9.13 -5.72 -16.16
N ILE A 80 8.69 -6.93 -15.80
CA ILE A 80 8.56 -7.35 -14.40
C ILE A 80 9.64 -8.37 -14.09
N VAL A 81 10.43 -8.11 -13.06
CA VAL A 81 11.43 -9.02 -12.50
C VAL A 81 10.91 -9.56 -11.17
N LEU A 82 10.93 -10.89 -11.03
CA LEU A 82 10.44 -11.59 -9.84
C LEU A 82 11.59 -11.91 -8.87
N GLY A 83 11.29 -11.99 -7.59
CA GLY A 83 12.21 -12.45 -6.57
C GLY A 83 11.49 -13.00 -5.34
N ILE A 84 12.25 -13.71 -4.49
CA ILE A 84 11.73 -14.26 -3.22
C ILE A 84 11.37 -13.10 -2.28
N ARG A 85 12.26 -12.11 -2.21
CA ARG A 85 12.07 -10.81 -1.56
C ARG A 85 12.55 -9.69 -2.49
N HIS A 86 12.22 -8.45 -2.17
CA HIS A 86 12.78 -7.32 -2.92
C HIS A 86 14.31 -7.33 -2.79
N TRP A 87 15.00 -7.12 -3.91
CA TRP A 87 16.46 -7.01 -3.94
C TRP A 87 17.22 -8.24 -3.43
N ASP A 88 16.61 -9.45 -3.51
CA ASP A 88 17.39 -10.67 -3.31
C ASP A 88 18.41 -10.89 -4.44
N ALA A 89 19.27 -11.89 -4.28
CA ALA A 89 20.30 -12.19 -5.27
C ALA A 89 19.70 -12.53 -6.64
N PHE A 90 18.56 -13.24 -6.68
CA PHE A 90 17.89 -13.62 -7.93
C PHE A 90 17.36 -12.39 -8.68
N MET A 91 16.65 -11.50 -7.98
CA MET A 91 16.13 -10.28 -8.57
C MET A 91 17.26 -9.34 -8.97
N THR A 92 18.28 -9.16 -8.13
CA THR A 92 19.41 -8.26 -8.42
C THR A 92 20.21 -8.71 -9.63
N ASN A 93 20.43 -10.01 -9.80
CA ASN A 93 21.14 -10.54 -10.97
C ASN A 93 20.38 -10.36 -12.28
N MET A 94 19.04 -10.29 -12.23
CA MET A 94 18.18 -10.15 -13.39
C MET A 94 17.76 -8.69 -13.66
N LEU A 95 17.81 -7.85 -12.63
CA LEU A 95 17.38 -6.47 -12.68
C LEU A 95 18.53 -5.58 -13.10
N ASP A 96 18.71 -5.46 -14.40
CA ASP A 96 19.49 -4.36 -14.95
C ASP A 96 18.63 -3.10 -14.96
N THR A 97 19.04 -2.06 -14.23
CA THR A 97 18.23 -0.84 -14.16
C THR A 97 18.49 0.09 -15.34
N GLU A 98 19.64 0.09 -16.02
CA GLU A 98 20.02 1.03 -17.13
C GLU A 98 19.40 2.46 -17.07
N GLY A 99 19.15 3.01 -15.87
CA GLY A 99 18.42 4.28 -15.69
C GLY A 99 16.89 4.24 -15.80
N ASP A 100 16.25 3.09 -16.04
CA ASP A 100 14.82 2.83 -15.89
C ASP A 100 14.43 2.72 -14.39
N PRO A 101 13.67 3.69 -13.84
CA PRO A 101 13.26 3.66 -12.45
C PRO A 101 12.31 2.48 -12.21
N VAL A 102 12.52 1.80 -11.08
CA VAL A 102 11.81 0.57 -10.76
C VAL A 102 10.73 0.82 -9.70
N GLU A 103 9.53 0.32 -9.96
CA GLU A 103 8.41 0.29 -9.03
C GLU A 103 8.36 -1.05 -8.30
N GLN A 104 8.37 -1.00 -6.97
CA GLN A 104 8.32 -2.18 -6.10
C GLN A 104 6.86 -2.61 -5.88
N GLY A 105 6.61 -3.91 -5.93
CA GLY A 105 5.27 -4.49 -5.80
C GLY A 105 5.33 -5.99 -5.64
N PHE A 106 4.23 -6.66 -5.97
CA PHE A 106 4.08 -8.10 -5.80
C PHE A 106 3.28 -8.71 -6.95
N ILE A 107 3.49 -10.00 -7.20
CA ILE A 107 2.64 -10.81 -8.08
C ILE A 107 1.59 -11.55 -7.26
N THR A 108 0.36 -11.56 -7.76
CA THR A 108 -0.74 -12.34 -7.20
C THR A 108 -0.86 -13.73 -7.84
N ASN A 109 -1.60 -14.64 -7.21
CA ASN A 109 -1.94 -15.96 -7.77
C ASN A 109 -2.77 -15.90 -9.07
N LYS A 110 -3.21 -14.71 -9.47
CA LYS A 110 -3.88 -14.46 -10.76
C LYS A 110 -2.92 -13.91 -11.83
N GLY A 111 -1.63 -13.78 -11.52
CA GLY A 111 -0.61 -13.27 -12.45
C GLY A 111 -0.57 -11.74 -12.57
N GLU A 112 -1.24 -11.02 -11.68
CA GLU A 112 -1.33 -9.56 -11.72
C GLU A 112 -0.22 -8.94 -10.88
N PHE A 113 0.44 -7.91 -11.41
CA PHE A 113 1.30 -7.02 -10.62
C PHE A 113 0.43 -6.03 -9.85
N VAL A 114 0.69 -5.94 -8.56
CA VAL A 114 0.07 -4.98 -7.65
C VAL A 114 1.14 -4.17 -6.92
N ASP A 115 0.86 -2.89 -6.68
CA ASP A 115 1.71 -2.08 -5.82
C ASP A 115 1.64 -2.56 -4.36
N ARG A 116 2.50 -2.00 -3.50
CA ARG A 116 2.61 -2.43 -2.10
C ARG A 116 1.36 -2.19 -1.26
N HIS A 117 0.56 -1.17 -1.57
CA HIS A 117 -0.64 -0.86 -0.82
C HIS A 117 -1.77 -1.82 -1.20
N ALA A 118 -2.00 -2.02 -2.50
CA ALA A 118 -2.93 -3.05 -2.97
C ALA A 118 -2.52 -4.45 -2.51
N ALA A 119 -1.21 -4.74 -2.48
CA ALA A 119 -0.69 -6.00 -1.97
C ALA A 119 -0.99 -6.19 -0.48
N TRP A 120 -0.92 -5.13 0.32
CA TRP A 120 -1.26 -5.16 1.74
C TRP A 120 -2.68 -5.63 1.97
N CYS A 121 -3.65 -4.99 1.31
CA CYS A 121 -5.06 -5.35 1.46
C CYS A 121 -5.31 -6.82 1.07
N ILE A 122 -4.69 -7.28 -0.02
CA ILE A 122 -4.80 -8.68 -0.46
C ILE A 122 -4.19 -9.63 0.57
N ALA A 123 -3.00 -9.32 1.08
CA ALA A 123 -2.30 -10.16 2.05
C ALA A 123 -3.04 -10.20 3.40
N GLU A 124 -3.63 -9.09 3.83
CA GLU A 124 -4.45 -9.02 5.04
C GLU A 124 -5.73 -9.85 4.91
N GLU A 125 -6.48 -9.67 3.82
CA GLU A 125 -7.69 -10.44 3.52
C GLU A 125 -7.40 -11.94 3.42
N ALA A 126 -6.27 -12.30 2.81
CA ALA A 126 -5.84 -13.70 2.65
C ALA A 126 -5.12 -14.29 3.89
N GLY A 127 -5.00 -13.52 4.98
CA GLY A 127 -4.32 -13.95 6.21
C GLY A 127 -2.85 -14.33 6.01
N GLN A 128 -2.15 -13.66 5.09
CA GLN A 128 -0.75 -13.94 4.73
C GLN A 128 0.27 -13.13 5.54
N ILE A 129 -0.16 -12.10 6.27
CA ILE A 129 0.73 -11.29 7.10
C ILE A 129 1.10 -12.07 8.35
N ILE A 130 2.32 -12.58 8.41
CA ILE A 130 2.83 -13.35 9.55
C ILE A 130 3.64 -12.50 10.54
N ARG A 131 4.16 -11.34 10.10
CA ARG A 131 4.91 -10.40 10.94
C ARG A 131 4.51 -8.95 10.63
N ARG A 132 4.56 -8.09 11.64
CA ARG A 132 4.34 -6.64 11.51
C ARG A 132 5.69 -5.93 11.63
N VAL A 133 6.09 -5.21 10.59
CA VAL A 133 7.44 -4.62 10.46
C VAL A 133 7.42 -3.10 10.20
N GLY A 134 6.35 -2.42 10.62
CA GLY A 134 6.22 -0.96 10.50
C GLY A 134 5.52 -0.46 9.23
N GLY A 135 4.88 -1.35 8.48
CA GLY A 135 4.06 -0.99 7.31
C GLY A 135 2.62 -0.60 7.64
N ASP A 136 2.16 -0.87 8.86
CA ASP A 136 0.76 -0.75 9.26
C ASP A 136 0.21 0.68 9.15
N ASP A 137 0.99 1.67 9.56
CA ASP A 137 0.54 3.06 9.64
C ASP A 137 0.73 3.86 8.34
N THR A 138 1.40 3.29 7.34
CA THR A 138 1.74 4.01 6.11
C THR A 138 0.60 3.89 5.09
N ASN A 139 -0.18 4.96 4.92
CA ASN A 139 -1.27 5.10 3.94
C ASN A 139 -2.36 4.02 4.01
N GLY A 140 -2.64 3.47 5.19
CA GLY A 140 -3.60 2.35 5.34
C GLY A 140 -2.99 0.96 5.13
N GLY A 141 -1.66 0.89 5.10
CA GLY A 141 -0.88 -0.34 5.03
C GLY A 141 0.05 -0.38 3.82
N THR A 142 1.32 -0.71 4.06
CA THR A 142 2.32 -0.95 3.01
C THR A 142 2.94 -2.31 3.22
N LEU A 143 2.76 -3.21 2.25
CA LEU A 143 3.32 -4.55 2.33
C LEU A 143 4.82 -4.53 2.03
N TYR A 144 5.59 -5.04 2.99
CA TYR A 144 6.98 -5.42 2.84
C TYR A 144 7.07 -6.93 2.67
N SER A 145 8.10 -7.40 1.99
CA SER A 145 8.32 -8.84 1.80
C SER A 145 8.49 -9.55 3.15
N GLU A 146 9.06 -8.86 4.13
CA GLU A 146 9.25 -9.23 5.54
C GLU A 146 7.95 -9.50 6.29
N ASN A 147 6.81 -9.03 5.79
CA ASN A 147 5.51 -9.37 6.36
C ASN A 147 5.10 -10.82 6.07
N LEU A 148 5.67 -11.46 5.02
CA LEU A 148 5.19 -12.74 4.46
C LEU A 148 6.03 -13.97 4.81
N TYR A 149 7.24 -13.79 5.37
CA TYR A 149 8.15 -14.89 5.77
C TYR A 149 8.62 -14.74 7.20
#